data_AF-G1VKW1-F1
#
_entry.id   AF-G1VKW1-F1
#
_cell.length_a   1.000
_cell.length_b   1.000
_cell.length_c   1.000
_cell.angle_alpha   90.00
_cell.angle_beta   90.00
_cell.angle_gamma   90.00
#
_symmetry.space_group_name_H-M   'P 1'
#
loop_
_entity.id
_entity.type
_entity.pdbx_description
1 polymer ?
#
loop_
_entity_poly.entity_id
_entity_poly.type
_entity_poly.pdbx_seq_one_letter_code
_entity_poly.pdbx_strand_id
1 'polypeptide(L)'
;MLKSKKRLVKVFLPKGFQVSKYEEIQKNDELWSTAMAMQLEEARYRYDLEDSSEKRIAAGKMEEKRQFLHKLIEIKYHEDHMTWLCTLTAEQIENISNLILTCDTFQELKCQVECKK
;
A
#
# COMPACT_ATOMS: atom_id res chain seq x y z
N MET A 1 8.35 -21.95 -32.94
CA MET A 1 8.10 -20.59 -32.39
C MET A 1 6.65 -20.30 -31.99
N LEU A 2 5.61 -20.74 -32.73
CA LEU A 2 4.20 -20.46 -32.37
C LEU A 2 3.75 -20.96 -30.97
N LYS A 3 4.28 -22.11 -30.51
CA LYS A 3 3.95 -22.69 -29.19
C LYS A 3 4.32 -21.76 -28.03
N SER A 4 5.42 -21.01 -28.13
CA SER A 4 5.89 -20.11 -27.07
C SER A 4 5.04 -18.84 -26.98
N LYS A 5 4.65 -18.26 -28.12
CA LYS A 5 3.74 -17.10 -28.17
C LYS A 5 2.34 -17.44 -27.65
N LYS A 6 1.74 -18.58 -28.04
CA LYS A 6 0.43 -19.04 -27.51
C LYS A 6 0.44 -19.28 -26.00
N ARG A 7 1.56 -19.75 -25.42
CA ARG A 7 1.70 -19.93 -23.96
C ARG A 7 1.76 -18.60 -23.22
N LEU A 8 2.50 -17.63 -23.74
CA LEU A 8 2.57 -16.28 -23.16
C LEU A 8 1.16 -15.66 -23.11
N VAL A 9 0.44 -15.71 -24.24
CA VAL A 9 -0.93 -15.20 -24.37
C VAL A 9 -1.89 -15.82 -23.34
N LYS A 10 -1.76 -17.11 -23.03
CA LYS A 10 -2.66 -17.78 -22.07
C LYS A 10 -2.42 -17.35 -20.61
N VAL A 11 -1.23 -16.88 -20.27
CA VAL A 11 -0.88 -16.40 -18.91
C VAL A 11 -1.48 -15.01 -18.64
N PHE A 12 -1.66 -14.19 -19.67
CA PHE A 12 -2.11 -12.80 -19.53
C PHE A 12 -3.60 -12.57 -19.86
N LEU A 13 -4.37 -13.61 -20.20
CA LEU A 13 -5.79 -13.46 -20.56
C LEU A 13 -6.76 -13.77 -19.41
N PRO A 14 -7.72 -12.86 -19.10
CA PRO A 14 -8.83 -13.15 -18.22
C PRO A 14 -9.71 -14.29 -18.75
N LYS A 15 -10.26 -15.13 -17.86
CA LYS A 15 -11.18 -16.21 -18.24
C LYS A 15 -12.44 -15.62 -18.91
N GLY A 16 -12.64 -15.91 -20.20
CA GLY A 16 -13.85 -15.55 -20.96
C GLY A 16 -13.61 -14.85 -22.31
N PHE A 17 -12.39 -14.45 -22.63
CA PHE A 17 -12.07 -13.75 -23.89
C PHE A 17 -11.88 -14.74 -25.07
N GLN A 18 -12.57 -14.53 -26.20
CA GLN A 18 -12.61 -15.48 -27.32
C GLN A 18 -11.26 -15.59 -28.07
N VAL A 19 -10.78 -16.82 -28.24
CA VAL A 19 -9.49 -17.18 -28.87
C VAL A 19 -9.46 -16.88 -30.39
N SER A 20 -10.61 -16.85 -31.06
CA SER A 20 -10.74 -16.64 -32.51
C SER A 20 -10.27 -15.26 -32.97
N LYS A 21 -10.60 -14.21 -32.21
CA LYS A 21 -10.22 -12.82 -32.52
C LYS A 21 -8.70 -12.61 -32.50
N TYR A 22 -7.96 -13.40 -31.71
CA TYR A 22 -6.50 -13.33 -31.65
C TYR A 22 -5.81 -13.91 -32.89
N GLU A 23 -6.35 -14.96 -33.51
CA GLU A 23 -5.72 -15.58 -34.68
C GLU A 23 -5.75 -14.68 -35.92
N GLU A 24 -6.69 -13.73 -35.98
CA GLU A 24 -6.74 -12.69 -37.02
C GLU A 24 -5.79 -11.52 -36.72
N ILE A 25 -5.77 -11.04 -35.48
CA ILE A 25 -4.85 -9.96 -35.06
C ILE A 25 -3.40 -10.42 -35.18
N GLN A 26 -3.11 -11.72 -34.95
CA GLN A 26 -1.75 -12.28 -35.06
C GLN A 26 -1.21 -12.31 -36.50
N LYS A 27 -2.07 -12.19 -37.51
CA LYS A 27 -1.65 -12.12 -38.92
C LYS A 27 -1.17 -10.71 -39.32
N ASN A 28 -1.45 -9.70 -38.50
CA ASN A 28 -1.02 -8.33 -38.72
C ASN A 28 -0.15 -7.87 -37.54
N ASP A 29 1.18 -7.88 -37.74
CA ASP A 29 2.17 -7.57 -36.69
C ASP A 29 2.01 -6.17 -36.10
N GLU A 30 1.52 -5.19 -36.86
CA GLU A 30 1.24 -3.84 -36.38
C GLU A 30 0.03 -3.84 -35.43
N LEU A 31 -1.09 -4.45 -35.84
CA LEU A 31 -2.28 -4.56 -35.00
C LEU A 31 -2.02 -5.37 -33.72
N TRP A 32 -1.20 -6.43 -33.81
CA TRP A 32 -0.78 -7.21 -32.65
C TRP A 32 0.08 -6.39 -31.69
N SER A 33 1.02 -5.60 -32.21
CA SER A 33 1.90 -4.75 -31.42
C SER A 33 1.12 -3.62 -30.73
N THR A 34 0.16 -2.99 -31.43
CA THR A 34 -0.74 -1.97 -30.87
C THR A 34 -1.65 -2.56 -29.78
N ALA A 35 -2.26 -3.72 -30.03
CA ALA A 35 -3.12 -4.37 -29.04
C ALA A 35 -2.33 -4.76 -27.78
N MET A 36 -1.10 -5.26 -27.94
CA MET A 36 -0.22 -5.57 -26.81
C MET A 36 0.20 -4.31 -26.04
N ALA A 37 0.51 -3.21 -26.73
CA ALA A 37 0.84 -1.93 -26.10
C ALA A 37 -0.33 -1.41 -25.25
N MET A 38 -1.56 -1.46 -25.78
CA MET A 38 -2.77 -1.07 -25.03
C MET A 38 -2.99 -1.94 -23.79
N GLN A 39 -2.81 -3.26 -23.90
CA GLN A 39 -2.95 -4.16 -22.75
C GLN A 39 -1.91 -3.91 -21.66
N LEU A 40 -0.66 -3.64 -22.06
CA LEU A 40 0.41 -3.30 -21.13
C LEU A 40 0.15 -1.96 -20.42
N GLU A 41 -0.37 -0.98 -21.16
CA GLU A 41 -0.77 0.32 -20.63
C GLU A 41 -1.95 0.18 -19.64
N GLU A 42 -2.97 -0.59 -19.98
CA GLU A 42 -4.11 -0.87 -19.09
C GLU A 42 -3.65 -1.59 -17.80
N ALA A 43 -2.75 -2.57 -17.92
CA ALA A 43 -2.19 -3.27 -16.78
C ALA A 43 -1.38 -2.33 -15.88
N ARG A 44 -0.61 -1.41 -16.47
CA ARG A 44 0.11 -0.38 -15.71
C ARG A 44 -0.85 0.55 -14.98
N TYR A 45 -1.87 1.05 -15.66
CA TYR A 45 -2.88 1.92 -15.04
C TYR A 45 -3.57 1.26 -13.86
N ARG A 46 -3.90 -0.03 -13.98
CA ARG A 46 -4.49 -0.81 -12.87
C ARG A 46 -3.53 -0.94 -11.69
N TYR A 47 -2.26 -1.25 -11.96
CA TYR A 47 -1.25 -1.35 -10.92
C TYR A 47 -1.05 -0.03 -10.18
N ASP A 48 -0.92 1.08 -10.91
CA ASP A 48 -0.77 2.42 -10.33
C ASP A 48 -1.99 2.80 -9.47
N LEU A 49 -3.19 2.44 -9.93
CA LEU A 49 -4.43 2.65 -9.17
C LEU A 49 -4.46 1.81 -7.89
N GLU A 50 -4.08 0.53 -7.96
CA GLU A 50 -4.03 -0.37 -6.81
C GLU A 50 -3.00 0.09 -5.77
N ASP A 51 -1.77 0.43 -6.18
CA ASP A 51 -0.72 0.97 -5.31
C ASP A 51 -1.19 2.28 -4.62
N SER A 52 -1.86 3.17 -5.36
CA SER A 52 -2.44 4.38 -4.77
C SER A 52 -3.51 4.08 -3.72
N SER A 53 -4.30 3.02 -3.92
CA SER A 53 -5.34 2.60 -3.00
C SER A 53 -4.76 1.99 -1.72
N GLU A 54 -3.72 1.16 -1.84
CA GLU A 54 -3.02 0.56 -0.70
C GLU A 54 -2.35 1.63 0.16
N LYS A 55 -1.66 2.60 -0.48
CA LYS A 55 -1.07 3.75 0.21
C LYS A 55 -2.10 4.56 0.99
N ARG A 56 -3.28 4.79 0.40
CA ARG A 56 -4.38 5.49 1.08
C ARG A 56 -4.90 4.71 2.29
N ILE A 57 -5.09 3.40 2.16
CA ILE A 57 -5.53 2.54 3.27
C ILE A 57 -4.47 2.53 4.39
N ALA A 58 -3.19 2.41 4.04
CA ALA A 58 -2.10 2.44 5.00
C ALA A 58 -2.03 3.77 5.76
N ALA A 59 -2.17 4.89 5.05
CA ALA A 59 -2.21 6.22 5.67
C ALA A 59 -3.41 6.37 6.62
N GLY A 60 -4.60 5.88 6.23
CA GLY A 60 -5.79 5.89 7.07
C GLY A 60 -5.61 5.09 8.37
N LYS A 61 -5.08 3.86 8.27
CA LYS A 61 -4.79 3.02 9.45
C LYS A 61 -3.80 3.67 10.41
N MET A 62 -2.79 4.38 9.87
CA MET A 62 -1.82 5.10 10.70
C MET A 62 -2.46 6.27 11.44
N GLU A 63 -3.38 6.98 10.80
CA GLU A 63 -4.10 8.08 11.43
C GLU A 63 -5.05 7.59 12.52
N GLU A 64 -5.75 6.48 12.29
CA GLU A 64 -6.57 5.82 13.32
C GLU A 64 -5.73 5.40 14.54
N LYS A 65 -4.55 4.82 14.31
CA LYS A 65 -3.61 4.47 15.38
C LYS A 65 -3.18 5.70 16.20
N ARG A 66 -2.88 6.83 15.54
CA ARG A 66 -2.54 8.09 16.24
C ARG A 66 -3.66 8.57 17.13
N GLN A 67 -4.89 8.59 16.63
CA GLN A 67 -6.07 9.01 17.40
C GLN A 67 -6.32 8.07 18.58
N PHE A 68 -6.08 6.77 18.42
CA PHE A 68 -6.19 5.82 19.52
C PHE A 68 -5.12 6.06 20.59
N LEU A 69 -3.86 6.23 20.19
CA LEU A 69 -2.77 6.54 21.13
C LEU A 69 -2.98 7.88 21.83
N HIS A 70 -3.49 8.89 21.12
CA HIS A 70 -3.84 10.18 21.69
C HIS A 70 -4.81 10.03 22.87
N LYS A 71 -5.93 9.31 22.65
CA LYS A 71 -6.90 9.03 23.72
C LYS A 71 -6.28 8.25 24.88
N LEU A 72 -5.40 7.28 24.61
CA LEU A 72 -4.73 6.54 25.68
C LEU A 72 -3.80 7.42 26.51
N ILE A 73 -3.04 8.30 25.86
CA ILE A 73 -2.14 9.25 26.54
C ILE A 73 -2.95 10.24 27.37
N GLU A 74 -4.03 10.77 26.81
CA GLU A 74 -4.96 11.68 27.50
C GLU A 74 -5.57 11.01 28.74
N ILE A 75 -5.97 9.74 28.65
CA ILE A 75 -6.53 9.00 29.78
C ILE A 75 -5.45 8.66 30.82
N LYS A 76 -4.27 8.22 30.40
CA LYS A 76 -3.24 7.70 31.31
C LYS A 76 -2.48 8.83 32.01
N TYR A 77 -2.13 9.88 31.28
CA TYR A 77 -1.27 10.95 31.77
C TYR A 77 -2.05 12.25 32.01
N HIS A 78 -3.33 12.33 31.65
CA HIS A 78 -4.18 13.52 31.80
C HIS A 78 -3.65 14.75 31.04
N GLU A 79 -2.92 14.52 29.95
CA GLU A 79 -2.29 15.55 29.13
C GLU A 79 -2.62 15.35 27.64
N ASP A 80 -2.87 16.45 26.93
CA ASP A 80 -3.08 16.44 25.47
C ASP A 80 -1.75 16.65 24.73
N HIS A 81 -1.31 15.60 24.05
CA HIS A 81 -0.06 15.57 23.28
C HIS A 81 -0.26 15.22 21.79
N MET A 82 -1.41 15.57 21.22
CA MET A 82 -1.70 15.28 19.80
C MET A 82 -0.64 15.88 18.86
N THR A 83 -0.14 17.08 19.18
CA THR A 83 0.89 17.75 18.38
C THR A 83 2.21 16.97 18.35
N TRP A 84 2.61 16.39 19.48
CA TRP A 84 3.79 15.52 19.55
C TRP A 84 3.58 14.23 18.75
N LEU A 85 2.43 13.56 18.88
CA LEU A 85 2.12 12.35 18.11
C LEU A 85 2.17 12.59 16.59
N CYS A 86 1.76 13.78 16.12
CA CYS A 86 1.84 14.17 14.72
C CYS A 86 3.28 14.32 14.21
N THR A 87 4.26 14.60 15.08
CA THR A 87 5.68 14.71 14.69
C THR A 87 6.40 13.37 14.54
N LEU A 88 5.76 12.28 14.98
CA LEU A 88 6.41 10.96 15.06
C LEU A 88 6.27 10.17 13.76
N THR A 89 7.29 9.36 13.49
CA THR A 89 7.31 8.42 12.37
C THR A 89 6.43 7.19 12.66
N ALA A 90 6.11 6.41 11.62
CA ALA A 90 5.32 5.19 11.78
C ALA A 90 5.96 4.18 12.73
N GLU A 91 7.30 4.07 12.70
CA GLU A 91 8.06 3.19 13.59
C GLU A 91 7.99 3.64 15.05
N GLN A 92 8.11 4.95 15.29
CA GLN A 92 7.98 5.53 16.63
C GLN A 92 6.56 5.32 17.20
N ILE A 93 5.53 5.46 16.36
CA ILE A 93 4.13 5.21 16.74
C ILE A 93 3.90 3.74 17.15
N GLU A 94 4.48 2.79 16.42
CA GLU A 94 4.37 1.38 16.79
C GLU A 94 5.07 1.09 18.14
N ASN A 95 6.23 1.72 18.36
CA ASN A 95 6.97 1.61 19.61
C ASN A 95 6.21 2.18 20.81
N ILE A 96 5.49 3.30 20.64
CA ILE A 96 4.66 3.89 21.71
C ILE A 96 3.63 2.90 22.22
N SER A 97 3.00 2.13 21.32
CA SER A 97 1.95 1.17 21.71
C SER A 97 2.46 0.14 22.72
N ASN A 98 3.74 -0.24 22.65
CA ASN A 98 4.38 -1.14 23.61
C ASN A 98 4.79 -0.40 24.89
N LEU A 99 5.38 0.79 24.73
CA LEU A 99 5.95 1.58 25.84
C LEU A 99 4.89 2.19 26.76
N ILE A 100 3.71 2.53 26.23
CA ILE A 100 2.63 3.14 27.02
C ILE A 100 2.11 2.20 28.11
N LEU A 101 2.33 0.89 27.99
CA LEU A 101 1.98 -0.08 29.03
C LEU A 101 3.02 -0.14 30.15
N THR A 102 4.28 0.24 29.87
CA THR A 102 5.41 0.10 30.79
C THR A 102 5.85 1.41 31.44
N CYS A 103 5.64 2.56 30.79
CA CYS A 103 6.07 3.86 31.29
C CYS A 103 5.05 4.48 32.25
N ASP A 104 5.50 4.95 33.41
CA ASP A 104 4.62 5.55 34.44
C ASP A 104 4.39 7.05 34.22
N THR A 105 5.28 7.72 33.48
CA THR A 105 5.15 9.14 33.15
C THR A 105 5.28 9.39 31.65
N PHE A 106 4.67 10.47 31.16
CA PHE A 106 4.77 10.87 29.75
C PHE A 106 6.22 11.25 29.37
N GLN A 107 6.95 11.88 30.29
CA GLN A 107 8.36 12.24 30.07
C GLN A 107 9.22 11.01 29.80
N GLU A 108 9.03 9.92 30.57
CA GLU A 108 9.74 8.65 30.37
C GLU A 108 9.40 8.05 29.00
N LEU A 109 8.12 8.02 28.64
CA LEU A 109 7.66 7.56 27.32
C LEU A 109 8.33 8.35 26.20
N LYS A 110 8.30 9.69 26.29
CA LYS A 110 8.90 10.58 25.30
C LYS A 110 10.41 10.35 25.16
N CYS A 111 11.13 10.27 26.27
CA CYS A 111 12.56 9.99 26.25
C CYS A 111 12.86 8.63 25.58
N GLN A 112 12.10 7.58 25.87
CA GLN A 112 12.35 6.27 25.26
C GLN A 112 12.06 6.23 23.75
N VAL A 113 11.07 6.99 23.28
CA VAL A 113 10.74 7.12 21.85
C VAL A 113 11.79 7.94 21.09
N GLU A 114 12.35 8.97 21.72
CA GLU A 114 13.34 9.86 21.11
C GLU A 114 14.78 9.33 21.22
N CYS A 115 15.10 8.55 22.25
CA CYS A 115 16.44 7.98 22.47
C CYS A 115 16.72 6.72 21.62
N LYS A 116 15.70 6.02 21.14
CA LYS A 116 15.87 4.92 20.18
C LYS A 116 16.03 5.49 18.77
N LYS A 117 17.24 5.97 18.46
CA LYS A 117 17.68 6.28 17.09
C LYS A 117 18.44 5.11 16.50
#